data_AF-A0A3S3TKZ8-F1
#
_entry.id   AF-A0A3S3TKZ8-F1
#
_cell.length_a   1.000
_cell.length_b   1.000
_cell.length_c   1.000
_cell.angle_alpha   90.00
_cell.angle_beta   90.00
_cell.angle_gamma   90.00
#
_symmetry.space_group_name_H-M   'P 1'
#
loop_
_entity.id
_entity.type
_entity.pdbx_description
1 polymer ?
#
loop_
_entity_poly.entity_id
_entity_poly.type
_entity_poly.pdbx_seq_one_letter_code
_entity_poly.pdbx_strand_id
1 'polypeptide(L)'
;MEIPPKSRTLACRYRHSWASTAIVPMDARQLFSRLDDHRRLAAHMARSFSMMAGGAMHFTIDDWRGMEVGSRIVMSGRVAGLALLVEEVVTERNPPYLKVWETRGHPRLLVIGDYRLDFWYRRVWQKC
;
A
#
# COMPACT_ATOMS: atom_id res chain seq x y z
N MET A 1 -10.79 15.89 -17.89
CA MET A 1 -10.40 16.29 -16.51
C MET A 1 -9.04 15.68 -16.25
N GLU A 2 -8.04 16.55 -16.20
CA GLU A 2 -6.63 16.23 -16.19
C GLU A 2 -6.23 15.50 -14.90
N ILE A 3 -5.25 14.61 -15.02
CA ILE A 3 -4.51 14.04 -13.89
C ILE A 3 -3.94 15.24 -13.12
N PRO A 4 -4.29 15.45 -11.83
CA PRO A 4 -3.77 16.60 -11.10
C PRO A 4 -2.24 16.54 -11.04
N PRO A 5 -1.54 17.69 -11.06
CA PRO A 5 -0.09 17.79 -11.21
C PRO A 5 0.67 17.45 -9.91
N LYS A 6 0.44 16.27 -9.32
CA LYS A 6 1.29 15.71 -8.25
C LYS A 6 2.46 14.87 -8.78
N SER A 7 2.49 14.58 -10.08
CA SER A 7 3.46 13.68 -10.70
C SER A 7 4.92 14.19 -10.69
N ARG A 8 5.15 15.52 -10.73
CA ARG A 8 6.52 16.07 -10.80
C ARG A 8 7.30 15.99 -9.49
N THR A 9 6.65 16.03 -8.32
CA THR A 9 7.35 16.01 -7.02
C THR A 9 7.69 14.59 -6.56
N LEU A 10 6.86 13.60 -6.90
CA LEU A 10 7.10 12.19 -6.56
C LEU A 10 8.26 11.58 -7.35
N ALA A 11 8.46 12.02 -8.60
CA ALA A 11 9.52 11.53 -9.49
C ALA A 11 10.95 11.78 -8.96
N CYS A 12 11.15 12.76 -8.07
CA CYS A 12 12.45 13.01 -7.46
C CYS A 12 12.74 12.16 -6.21
N ARG A 13 11.71 11.58 -5.56
CA ARG A 13 11.88 10.82 -4.31
C ARG A 13 12.01 9.32 -4.53
N TYR A 14 11.36 8.78 -5.56
CA TYR A 14 11.38 7.34 -5.86
C TYR A 14 12.04 7.08 -7.22
N ARG A 15 13.11 6.30 -7.23
CA ARG A 15 13.89 6.00 -8.46
C ARG A 15 13.11 5.16 -9.47
N HIS A 16 12.18 4.34 -9.00
CA HIS A 16 11.42 3.40 -9.81
C HIS A 16 9.92 3.61 -9.61
N SER A 17 9.16 3.48 -10.70
CA SER A 17 7.71 3.55 -10.69
C SER A 17 7.12 2.46 -11.58
N TRP A 18 6.00 1.88 -11.16
CA TRP A 18 5.22 0.93 -11.95
C TRP A 18 3.74 1.10 -11.65
N ALA A 19 2.89 0.94 -12.66
CA ALA A 19 1.45 1.01 -12.52
C ALA A 19 0.76 0.00 -13.45
N SER A 20 -0.39 -0.51 -13.02
CA SER A 20 -1.26 -1.37 -13.82
C SER A 20 -2.72 -1.04 -13.57
N THR A 21 -3.58 -1.40 -14.50
CA THR A 21 -5.03 -1.14 -14.43
C THR A 21 -5.78 -2.40 -14.84
N ALA A 22 -6.87 -2.67 -14.13
CA ALA A 22 -7.80 -3.76 -14.43
C ALA A 22 -9.24 -3.26 -14.34
N ILE A 23 -10.13 -3.88 -15.11
CA ILE A 23 -11.58 -3.67 -15.00
C ILE A 23 -12.11 -4.67 -13.98
N VAL A 24 -12.80 -4.16 -12.97
CA VAL A 24 -13.43 -4.98 -11.93
C VAL A 24 -14.94 -4.76 -12.00
N PRO A 25 -15.75 -5.80 -12.25
CA PRO A 25 -17.21 -5.70 -12.28
C PRO A 25 -17.77 -5.67 -10.86
N MET A 26 -17.50 -4.59 -10.12
CA MET A 26 -17.92 -4.39 -8.73
C MET A 26 -18.26 -2.93 -8.48
N ASP A 27 -19.16 -2.67 -7.53
CA ASP A 27 -19.41 -1.31 -7.06
C ASP A 27 -18.14 -0.69 -6.45
N ALA A 28 -17.97 0.61 -6.70
CA ALA A 28 -16.81 1.37 -6.27
C ALA A 28 -16.64 1.38 -4.75
N ARG A 29 -17.71 1.55 -3.97
CA ARG A 29 -17.63 1.57 -2.50
C ARG A 29 -17.33 0.19 -1.95
N GLN A 30 -17.90 -0.86 -2.53
CA GLN A 30 -17.62 -2.24 -2.13
C GLN A 30 -16.16 -2.62 -2.39
N LEU A 31 -15.65 -2.27 -3.58
CA LEU A 31 -14.25 -2.49 -3.93
C LEU A 31 -13.33 -1.69 -3.00
N PHE A 32 -13.63 -0.41 -2.78
CA PHE A 32 -12.86 0.42 -1.87
C PHE A 32 -12.83 -0.15 -0.46
N SER A 33 -13.98 -0.50 0.12
CA SER A 33 -14.06 -1.07 1.47
C SER A 33 -13.22 -2.34 1.62
N ARG A 34 -13.10 -3.14 0.54
CA ARG A 34 -12.28 -4.35 0.53
C ARG A 34 -10.78 -4.04 0.47
N LEU A 35 -10.36 -3.06 -0.33
CA LEU A 35 -8.96 -2.66 -0.52
C LEU A 35 -8.45 -1.74 0.60
N ASP A 36 -9.33 -0.96 1.21
CA ASP A 36 -9.02 -0.03 2.30
C ASP A 36 -8.69 -0.77 3.60
N ASP A 37 -9.16 -2.02 3.77
CA ASP A 37 -8.71 -2.91 4.84
C ASP A 37 -7.27 -3.38 4.58
N HIS A 38 -6.31 -2.68 5.20
CA HIS A 38 -4.88 -2.94 5.01
C HIS A 38 -4.49 -4.37 5.41
N ARG A 39 -5.21 -4.99 6.35
CA ARG A 39 -4.96 -6.40 6.74
C ARG A 39 -5.25 -7.34 5.58
N ARG A 40 -6.28 -7.05 4.79
CA ARG A 40 -6.64 -7.83 3.60
C ARG A 40 -5.69 -7.53 2.45
N LEU A 41 -5.38 -6.26 2.24
CA LEU A 41 -4.45 -5.81 1.20
C LEU A 41 -3.07 -6.47 1.36
N ALA A 42 -2.55 -6.46 2.59
CA ALA A 42 -1.26 -7.02 2.94
C ALA A 42 -1.29 -8.51 3.34
N ALA A 43 -2.45 -9.18 3.29
CA ALA A 43 -2.60 -10.57 3.75
C ALA A 43 -1.65 -11.54 3.03
N HIS A 44 -1.39 -11.29 1.74
CA HIS A 44 -0.45 -12.10 0.96
C HIS A 44 1.00 -11.98 1.46
N MET A 45 1.38 -10.83 2.03
CA MET A 45 2.69 -10.63 2.64
C MET A 45 2.80 -11.27 4.03
N ALA A 46 1.68 -11.43 4.75
CA ALA A 46 1.64 -12.09 6.06
C ALA A 46 1.77 -13.63 5.97
N ARG A 47 1.47 -14.22 4.80
CA ARG A 47 1.28 -15.66 4.64
C ARG A 47 2.56 -16.43 4.23
N SER A 48 3.59 -15.74 3.75
CA SER A 48 4.78 -16.35 3.14
C SER A 48 5.93 -16.57 4.14
N PHE A 49 5.75 -17.52 5.06
CA PHE A 49 6.81 -18.00 5.95
C PHE A 49 7.96 -18.69 5.19
N SER A 50 7.64 -19.43 4.12
CA SER A 50 8.61 -20.26 3.38
C SER A 50 9.59 -19.44 2.52
N MET A 51 9.16 -18.27 2.01
CA MET A 51 10.04 -17.38 1.23
C MET A 51 10.95 -16.51 2.13
N MET A 52 10.73 -16.53 3.44
CA MET A 52 11.46 -15.71 4.41
C MET A 52 12.66 -16.45 5.03
N ALA A 53 13.13 -17.54 4.39
CA ALA A 53 14.24 -18.37 4.86
C ALA A 53 14.11 -18.77 6.35
N GLY A 54 12.92 -19.25 6.75
CA GLY A 54 12.60 -19.63 8.13
C GLY A 54 12.18 -18.47 9.05
N GLY A 55 11.99 -17.27 8.47
CA GLY A 55 11.58 -16.06 9.16
C GLY A 55 10.06 -15.85 9.26
N ALA A 56 9.67 -14.88 10.08
CA ALA A 56 8.29 -14.44 10.27
C ALA A 56 8.19 -12.92 10.06
N MET A 57 7.02 -12.45 9.62
CA MET A 57 6.71 -11.03 9.55
C MET A 57 5.40 -10.74 10.31
N HIS A 58 5.44 -9.72 11.14
CA HIS A 58 4.35 -9.30 12.03
C HIS A 58 3.85 -7.92 11.60
N PHE A 59 2.53 -7.80 11.59
CA PHE A 59 1.83 -6.55 11.31
C PHE A 59 1.32 -5.95 12.62
N THR A 60 1.67 -4.70 12.85
CA THR A 60 1.03 -3.85 13.85
C THR A 60 0.34 -2.72 13.10
N ILE A 61 -0.96 -2.58 13.31
CA ILE A 61 -1.75 -1.51 12.72
C ILE A 61 -2.33 -0.72 13.88
N ASP A 62 -2.39 0.60 13.71
CA ASP A 62 -3.01 1.49 14.67
C ASP A 62 -4.51 1.26 14.89
N ASP A 63 -5.08 1.99 15.85
CA ASP A 63 -6.50 1.93 16.20
C ASP A 63 -7.42 2.39 15.07
N TRP A 64 -6.91 3.24 14.16
CA TRP A 64 -7.60 3.66 12.93
C TRP A 64 -7.53 2.60 11.83
N ARG A 65 -6.90 1.46 12.09
CA ARG A 65 -6.84 0.28 11.23
C ARG A 65 -6.26 0.55 9.84
N GLY A 66 -5.39 1.56 9.70
CA GLY A 66 -4.88 1.95 8.39
C GLY A 66 -5.93 2.61 7.50
N MET A 67 -7.08 3.03 8.04
CA MET A 67 -8.23 3.55 7.27
C MET A 67 -8.40 5.06 7.40
N GLU A 68 -7.49 5.80 8.03
CA GLU A 68 -7.55 7.26 8.09
C GLU A 68 -6.23 7.90 7.68
N VAL A 69 -6.27 9.16 7.25
CA VAL A 69 -5.02 9.90 6.96
C VAL A 69 -4.22 10.04 8.25
N GLY A 70 -2.92 9.77 8.16
CA GLY A 70 -2.03 9.69 9.32
C GLY A 70 -2.01 8.31 9.96
N SER A 71 -2.83 7.35 9.49
CA SER A 71 -2.78 6.00 10.05
C SER A 71 -1.43 5.35 9.83
N ARG A 72 -0.95 4.67 10.87
CA ARG A 72 0.36 4.03 10.89
C ARG A 72 0.24 2.51 10.77
N ILE A 73 1.01 1.95 9.84
CA ILE A 73 1.18 0.51 9.67
C ILE A 73 2.65 0.17 9.88
N VAL A 74 2.94 -0.81 10.73
CA VAL A 74 4.30 -1.29 10.98
C VAL A 74 4.37 -2.77 10.63
N MET A 75 5.39 -3.10 9.83
CA MET A 75 5.74 -4.46 9.45
C MET A 75 7.13 -4.76 9.98
N SER A 76 7.27 -5.79 10.81
CA SER A 76 8.55 -6.14 11.41
C SER A 76 8.79 -7.64 11.35
N GLY A 77 10.04 -8.06 11.19
CA GLY A 77 10.33 -9.48 11.04
C GLY A 77 11.82 -9.78 10.98
N ARG A 78 12.14 -11.03 10.68
CA ARG A 78 13.52 -11.45 10.41
C ARG A 78 13.57 -12.36 9.20
N VAL A 79 14.67 -12.32 8.46
CA VAL A 79 15.00 -13.25 7.36
C VAL A 79 16.47 -13.63 7.51
N ALA A 80 16.78 -14.92 7.62
CA ALA A 80 18.15 -15.42 7.76
C ALA A 80 18.98 -14.66 8.82
N GLY A 81 18.36 -14.30 9.96
CA GLY A 81 19.00 -13.56 11.05
C GLY A 81 19.01 -12.02 10.89
N LEU A 82 18.69 -11.47 9.71
CA LEU A 82 18.59 -10.03 9.48
C LEU A 82 17.23 -9.48 9.90
N ALA A 83 17.21 -8.37 10.63
CA ALA A 83 15.97 -7.72 11.04
C ALA A 83 15.40 -6.86 9.91
N LEU A 84 14.11 -7.01 9.66
CA LEU A 84 13.32 -6.22 8.73
C LEU A 84 12.38 -5.30 9.50
N LEU A 85 12.22 -4.08 9.01
CA LEU A 85 11.31 -3.10 9.57
C LEU A 85 10.82 -2.17 8.47
N VAL A 86 9.50 -2.01 8.38
CA VAL A 86 8.86 -0.99 7.55
C VAL A 86 7.83 -0.28 8.40
N GLU A 87 7.84 1.05 8.32
CA GLU A 87 6.75 1.87 8.80
C GLU A 87 6.13 2.56 7.59
N GLU A 88 4.81 2.46 7.46
CA GLU A 88 4.04 3.13 6.43
C GLU A 88 3.05 4.09 7.09
N VAL A 89 2.74 5.19 6.39
CA VAL A 89 1.70 6.12 6.79
C VAL A 89 0.73 6.37 5.63
N VAL A 90 -0.56 6.35 5.93
CA VAL A 90 -1.59 6.78 4.97
C VAL A 90 -1.47 8.30 4.80
N THR A 91 -1.13 8.75 3.60
CA THR A 91 -0.91 10.17 3.31
C THR A 91 -2.11 10.81 2.63
N GLU A 92 -2.90 10.04 1.89
CA GLU A 92 -4.10 10.53 1.23
C GLU A 92 -5.19 9.48 1.27
N ARG A 93 -6.42 9.92 1.52
CA ARG A 93 -7.60 9.07 1.46
C ARG A 93 -8.78 9.92 1.01
N ASN A 94 -9.40 9.52 -0.10
CA ASN A 94 -10.61 10.18 -0.62
C ASN A 94 -11.61 9.09 -1.00
N PRO A 95 -12.38 8.59 -0.03
CA PRO A 95 -13.32 7.53 -0.30
C PRO A 95 -14.43 8.01 -1.25
N PRO A 96 -14.90 7.14 -2.14
CA PRO A 96 -14.40 5.79 -2.26
C PRO A 96 -13.13 5.76 -3.18
N TYR A 97 -12.76 6.81 -3.91
CA TYR A 97 -11.84 6.77 -5.08
C TYR A 97 -10.35 6.49 -4.89
N LEU A 98 -9.77 6.87 -3.75
CA LEU A 98 -8.31 6.94 -3.63
C LEU A 98 -7.85 6.57 -2.22
N LYS A 99 -6.76 5.81 -2.18
CA LYS A 99 -5.91 5.67 -1.00
C LYS A 99 -4.45 5.70 -1.42
N VAL A 100 -3.64 6.44 -0.67
CA VAL A 100 -2.19 6.51 -0.85
C VAL A 100 -1.51 6.33 0.48
N TRP A 101 -0.45 5.52 0.49
CA TRP A 101 0.41 5.32 1.64
C TRP A 101 1.87 5.24 1.20
N GLU A 102 2.78 5.61 2.09
CA GLU A 102 4.21 5.60 1.79
C GLU A 102 5.04 5.23 3.02
N THR A 103 6.27 4.78 2.77
CA THR A 103 7.23 4.52 3.84
C THR A 103 7.57 5.79 4.60
N ARG A 104 7.69 5.65 5.92
CA ARG A 104 8.12 6.70 6.84
C ARG A 104 9.42 6.29 7.52
N GLY A 105 10.36 7.21 7.60
CA GLY A 105 11.69 6.96 8.17
C GLY A 105 12.58 6.19 7.20
N HIS A 106 13.36 5.24 7.73
CA HIS A 106 14.31 4.45 6.94
C HIS A 106 13.89 2.97 6.97
N PRO A 107 13.18 2.47 5.95
CA PRO A 107 12.79 1.07 5.89
C PRO A 107 14.02 0.18 5.83
N ARG A 108 14.02 -0.88 6.65
CA ARG A 108 15.01 -1.95 6.63
C ARG A 108 14.44 -3.10 5.81
N LEU A 109 14.55 -2.96 4.50
CA LEU A 109 14.17 -3.96 3.51
C LEU A 109 15.41 -4.36 2.70
N LEU A 110 15.43 -5.59 2.17
CA LEU A 110 16.59 -6.10 1.44
C LEU A 110 16.59 -5.71 -0.05
N VAL A 111 15.40 -5.58 -0.65
CA VAL A 111 15.24 -5.47 -2.12
C VAL A 111 14.70 -4.12 -2.56
N ILE A 112 13.79 -3.54 -1.78
CA ILE A 112 13.09 -2.28 -2.12
C ILE A 112 13.43 -1.27 -1.02
N GLY A 113 13.79 -0.04 -1.41
CA GLY A 113 14.00 1.05 -0.47
C GLY A 113 12.68 1.72 -0.07
N ASP A 114 12.72 3.04 0.13
CA ASP A 114 11.50 3.82 0.29
C ASP A 114 10.55 3.67 -0.89
N TYR A 115 9.26 3.58 -0.59
CA TYR A 115 8.23 3.45 -1.61
C TYR A 115 6.97 4.23 -1.24
N ARG A 116 6.18 4.50 -2.27
CA ARG A 116 4.82 5.01 -2.18
C ARG A 116 3.94 4.12 -3.05
N LEU A 117 2.81 3.71 -2.49
CA LEU A 117 1.84 2.89 -3.17
C LEU A 117 0.48 3.58 -3.12
N ASP A 118 -0.29 3.37 -4.17
CA ASP A 118 -1.64 3.89 -4.28
C ASP A 118 -2.52 2.93 -5.06
N PHE A 119 -3.81 3.09 -4.84
CA PHE A 119 -4.80 2.65 -5.80
C PHE A 119 -5.81 3.77 -6.00
N TRP A 120 -6.22 3.92 -7.25
CA TRP A 120 -7.29 4.82 -7.65
C TRP A 120 -8.22 4.08 -8.59
N TYR A 121 -9.42 4.62 -8.76
CA TYR A 121 -10.33 4.10 -9.76
C TYR A 121 -11.14 5.20 -10.41
N ARG A 122 -11.67 4.84 -11.57
CA ARG A 122 -12.64 5.61 -12.32
C ARG A 122 -13.75 4.69 -12.76
N ARG A 123 -14.97 5.21 -12.89
CA ARG A 123 -16.04 4.49 -13.56
C ARG A 123 -15.65 4.34 -15.03
N VAL A 124 -15.66 3.11 -15.53
CA VAL A 124 -15.52 2.82 -16.95
C VAL A 124 -16.94 2.58 -17.45
N TRP A 125 -17.42 3.39 -18.39
CA TRP A 125 -18.76 3.22 -18.97
C TRP A 125 -18.83 1.84 -19.64
N GLN A 126 -19.77 1.00 -19.19
CA GLN A 126 -20.25 -0.10 -20.00
C GLN A 126 -21.35 0.46 -20.89
N LYS A 127 -21.14 0.44 -22.21
CA LYS A 127 -22.28 0.58 -23.13
C LYS A 127 -23.19 -0.62 -22.89
N CYS A 128 -24.49 -0.35 -22.74
CA CYS A 128 -25.53 -1.37 -22.72
C CYS A 128 -25.48 -2.24 -23.97
#